data_AF-A0AAE0E8Z7-F1
#
_entry.id   AF-A0AAE0E8Z7-F1
#
_cell.length_a   1.000
_cell.length_b   1.000
_cell.length_c   1.000
_cell.angle_alpha   90.00
_cell.angle_beta   90.00
_cell.angle_gamma   90.00
#
_symmetry.space_group_name_H-M   'P 1'
#
loop_
_entity.id
_entity.type
_entity.pdbx_description
1 polymer ?
#
loop_
_entity_poly.entity_id
_entity_poly.type
_entity_poly.pdbx_seq_one_letter_code
_entity_poly.pdbx_strand_id
1 'polypeptide(L)'
;MGFTSDHSVERLLRYGMGLYLLNTVCSMGEARNIVNTLIQDLKNFSLLLEAFDDERFSIHDVVRDVGRAIAINDHNNYTVNDDRILQDLAEKNTLKSCTFVSYEPE
;
A
#
# COMPACT_ATOMS: atom_id res chain seq x y z
N MET A 1 9.83 -19.93 5.04
CA MET A 1 10.34 -19.15 3.91
C MET A 1 9.23 -18.21 3.49
N GLY A 2 9.39 -16.91 3.72
CA GLY A 2 8.32 -15.92 3.57
C GLY A 2 7.92 -15.72 2.11
N PHE A 3 6.62 -15.62 1.84
CA PHE A 3 6.06 -15.25 0.55
C PHE A 3 6.24 -13.75 0.33
N THR A 4 7.47 -13.27 0.16
CA THR A 4 7.68 -11.90 -0.29
C THR A 4 7.33 -11.87 -1.77
N SER A 5 6.07 -11.54 -2.07
CA SER A 5 5.63 -11.19 -3.42
C SER A 5 6.52 -10.07 -3.92
N ASP A 6 7.43 -10.41 -4.81
CA ASP A 6 8.45 -9.52 -5.34
C ASP A 6 7.77 -8.59 -6.35
N HIS A 7 7.70 -7.28 -6.04
CA HIS A 7 7.04 -6.30 -6.89
C HIS A 7 8.08 -5.61 -7.77
N SER A 8 7.76 -5.43 -9.04
CA SER A 8 8.65 -4.77 -10.01
C SER A 8 8.31 -3.28 -10.15
N VAL A 9 9.34 -2.44 -10.16
CA VAL A 9 9.25 -1.00 -10.43
C VAL A 9 8.56 -0.74 -11.78
N GLU A 10 8.87 -1.55 -12.80
CA GLU A 10 8.28 -1.40 -14.14
C GLU A 10 6.76 -1.61 -14.12
N ARG A 11 6.29 -2.59 -13.35
CA ARG A 11 4.85 -2.82 -13.20
C ARG A 11 4.18 -1.65 -12.50
N LEU A 12 4.78 -1.14 -11.42
CA LEU A 12 4.27 0.04 -10.72
C LEU A 12 4.19 1.26 -11.64
N LEU A 13 5.23 1.49 -12.45
CA LEU A 13 5.29 2.56 -13.45
C LEU A 13 4.16 2.44 -14.48
N ARG A 14 3.95 1.25 -15.06
CA ARG A 14 2.88 1.01 -16.04
C ARG A 14 1.49 1.26 -15.43
N TYR A 15 1.25 0.81 -14.20
CA TYR A 15 -0.01 1.08 -13.50
C TYR A 15 -0.18 2.57 -13.17
N GLY A 16 0.87 3.24 -12.66
CA GLY A 16 0.82 4.67 -12.35
C GLY A 16 0.53 5.54 -13.57
N MET A 17 1.10 5.18 -14.73
CA MET A 17 0.81 5.82 -16.00
C MET A 17 -0.64 5.54 -16.46
N GLY A 18 -1.09 4.28 -16.40
CA GLY A 18 -2.44 3.88 -16.82
C GLY A 18 -3.56 4.46 -15.94
N LEU A 19 -3.26 4.74 -14.67
CA LEU A 19 -4.17 5.41 -13.74
C LEU A 19 -4.03 6.94 -13.76
N TYR A 20 -3.23 7.51 -14.68
CA TYR A 20 -2.94 8.94 -14.76
C TYR A 20 -2.43 9.55 -13.44
N LEU A 21 -1.81 8.75 -12.57
CA LEU A 21 -1.21 9.23 -11.31
C LEU A 21 0.07 10.02 -11.57
N LEU A 22 0.71 9.78 -12.71
CA LEU A 22 1.93 10.44 -13.16
C LEU A 22 1.66 11.44 -14.30
N ASN A 23 0.42 11.95 -14.43
CA ASN A 23 -0.06 12.76 -15.58
C ASN A 23 0.72 14.07 -15.83
N THR A 24 1.63 14.44 -14.93
CA THR A 24 2.50 15.63 -15.03
C THR A 24 3.81 15.38 -15.78
N VAL A 25 4.13 14.14 -16.17
CA VAL A 25 5.41 13.82 -16.83
C VAL A 25 5.30 13.77 -18.35
N CYS A 26 6.23 14.44 -19.04
CA CYS A 26 6.29 14.48 -20.50
C CYS A 26 7.04 13.28 -21.08
N SER A 27 7.85 12.57 -20.26
CA SER A 27 8.70 11.47 -20.71
C SER A 27 8.68 10.26 -19.78
N MET A 28 8.89 9.06 -20.36
CA MET A 28 9.01 7.81 -19.61
C MET A 28 10.20 7.80 -18.65
N GLY A 29 11.28 8.52 -19.00
CA GLY A 29 12.46 8.67 -18.14
C GLY A 29 12.15 9.45 -16.86
N GLU A 30 11.41 10.57 -16.98
CA GLU A 30 10.95 11.35 -15.83
C GLU A 30 9.98 10.55 -14.97
N ALA A 31 9.03 9.84 -15.59
CA ALA A 31 8.09 8.98 -14.89
C ALA A 31 8.83 7.92 -14.05
N ARG A 32 9.84 7.27 -14.63
CA ARG A 32 10.69 6.30 -13.92
C ARG A 32 11.44 6.94 -12.75
N ASN A 33 11.98 8.14 -12.95
CA ASN A 33 12.69 8.84 -11.88
C ASN A 33 11.76 9.17 -10.70
N ILE A 34 10.55 9.67 -10.97
CA ILE A 34 9.55 9.95 -9.92
C ILE A 34 9.19 8.67 -9.17
N VAL A 35 8.91 7.58 -9.88
CA VAL A 35 8.57 6.30 -9.23
C VAL A 35 9.73 5.81 -8.36
N ASN A 36 10.98 5.92 -8.83
CA ASN A 36 12.14 5.54 -8.03
C ASN A 36 12.29 6.41 -6.78
N THR A 37 12.11 7.73 -6.88
CA THR A 37 12.12 8.63 -5.72
C THR A 37 11.05 8.24 -4.71
N LEU A 38 9.81 8.00 -5.16
CA LEU A 38 8.71 7.58 -4.29
C LEU A 38 9.02 6.25 -3.58
N ILE A 39 9.61 5.28 -4.28
CA ILE A 39 10.02 4.01 -3.66
C ILE A 39 11.08 4.24 -2.60
N GLN A 40 12.07 5.09 -2.85
CA GLN A 40 13.10 5.43 -1.87
C GLN A 40 12.51 6.14 -0.64
N ASP A 41 11.57 7.06 -0.84
CA ASP A 41 10.86 7.71 0.27
C ASP A 41 10.06 6.69 1.09
N LEU A 42 9.32 5.79 0.44
CA LEU A 42 8.57 4.73 1.11
C LEU A 42 9.49 3.75 1.87
N LYS A 43 10.69 3.46 1.35
CA LYS A 43 11.72 2.70 2.07
C LYS A 43 12.19 3.47 3.31
N ASN A 44 12.45 4.78 3.19
CA ASN A 44 12.88 5.63 4.31
C ASN A 44 11.82 5.71 5.42
N PHE A 45 10.53 5.68 5.06
CA PHE A 45 9.43 5.59 6.03
C PHE A 45 9.22 4.18 6.61
N SER A 46 10.09 3.21 6.28
CA SER A 46 9.94 1.80 6.67
C SER A 46 8.60 1.18 6.22
N LEU A 47 8.02 1.71 5.14
CA LEU A 47 6.78 1.20 4.55
C LEU A 47 7.04 0.09 3.53
N LEU A 48 8.26 0.06 2.99
CA LEU A 48 8.77 -1.00 2.13
C LEU A 48 9.97 -1.68 2.79
N LEU A 49 10.08 -2.98 2.55
CA LEU A 49 11.27 -3.75 2.83
C LEU A 49 12.36 -3.38 1.82
N GLU A 50 13.59 -3.26 2.32
CA GLU A 50 14.76 -3.10 1.49
C GLU A 50 14.95 -4.37 0.64
N ALA A 51 14.94 -4.21 -0.68
CA ALA A 51 15.20 -5.28 -1.62
C ALA A 51 16.68 -5.27 -2.01
N PHE A 52 17.21 -6.43 -2.39
CA PHE A 52 18.59 -6.55 -2.88
C PHE A 52 18.82 -5.91 -4.25
N ASP A 53 17.74 -5.58 -4.96
CA ASP A 53 17.76 -5.07 -6.33
C ASP A 53 16.92 -3.80 -6.44
N ASP A 54 17.44 -2.78 -7.11
CA ASP A 54 16.78 -1.47 -7.26
C ASP A 54 15.56 -1.51 -8.19
N GLU A 55 15.39 -2.57 -8.99
CA GLU A 55 14.23 -2.78 -9.86
C GLU A 55 13.09 -3.53 -9.16
N ARG A 56 13.30 -3.89 -7.88
CA ARG A 56 12.33 -4.62 -7.06
C ARG A 56 12.08 -3.95 -5.72
N PHE A 57 10.90 -4.21 -5.18
CA PHE A 57 10.54 -3.81 -3.84
C PHE A 57 9.58 -4.83 -3.21
N SER A 58 9.57 -4.86 -1.89
CA SER A 58 8.64 -5.69 -1.12
C SER A 58 7.88 -4.80 -0.14
N ILE A 59 6.57 -4.99 -0.05
CA ILE A 59 5.71 -4.25 0.89
C ILE A 59 5.55 -5.11 2.15
N HIS A 60 5.62 -4.50 3.33
CA HIS A 60 5.28 -5.20 4.57
C HIS A 60 3.81 -5.66 4.54
N ASP A 61 3.52 -6.86 5.04
CA ASP A 61 2.14 -7.37 5.08
C ASP A 61 1.17 -6.39 5.75
N VAL A 62 1.59 -5.77 6.86
CA VAL A 62 0.81 -4.74 7.57
C VAL A 62 0.54 -3.49 6.72
N VAL A 63 1.52 -3.03 5.94
CA VAL A 63 1.38 -1.84 5.07
C VAL A 63 0.45 -2.17 3.90
N ARG A 64 0.56 -3.39 3.36
CA ARG A 64 -0.34 -3.88 2.29
C ARG A 64 -1.78 -3.97 2.78
N ASP A 65 -1.99 -4.47 3.99
CA ASP A 65 -3.33 -4.60 4.58
C ASP A 65 -3.94 -3.24 4.91
N VAL A 66 -3.16 -2.30 5.46
CA VAL A 66 -3.60 -0.91 5.70
C VAL A 66 -3.90 -0.20 4.38
N GLY A 67 -3.03 -0.32 3.38
CA GLY A 67 -3.24 0.27 2.06
C GLY A 67 -4.52 -0.24 1.40
N ARG A 68 -4.81 -1.54 1.54
CA ARG A 68 -6.08 -2.12 1.09
C ARG A 68 -7.27 -1.54 1.86
N ALA A 69 -7.19 -1.43 3.19
CA ALA A 69 -8.26 -0.85 4.00
C ALA A 69 -8.54 0.61 3.62
N ILE A 70 -7.51 1.41 3.36
CA ILE A 70 -7.63 2.79 2.88
C ILE A 70 -8.29 2.81 1.50
N ALA A 71 -7.79 2.01 0.54
CA ALA A 71 -8.34 1.95 -0.81
C ALA A 71 -9.81 1.52 -0.81
N ILE A 72 -10.19 0.58 0.05
CA ILE A 72 -11.58 0.17 0.26
C ILE A 72 -12.42 1.32 0.81
N ASN A 73 -11.94 2.02 1.83
CA ASN A 73 -12.67 3.12 2.43
C ASN A 73 -12.83 4.31 1.47
N ASP A 74 -11.80 4.58 0.67
CA ASP A 74 -11.82 5.58 -0.40
C ASP A 74 -12.79 5.17 -1.52
N HIS A 75 -12.76 3.90 -1.93
CA HIS A 75 -13.68 3.35 -2.92
C HIS A 75 -15.11 3.24 -2.41
N ASN A 76 -15.34 3.04 -1.11
CA ASN A 76 -16.68 3.08 -0.49
C ASN A 76 -17.28 4.49 -0.49
N ASN A 77 -16.46 5.54 -0.55
CA ASN A 77 -16.93 6.90 -0.78
C ASN A 77 -17.24 7.19 -2.25
N TYR A 78 -16.78 6.36 -3.19
CA TYR A 78 -17.00 6.56 -4.63
C TYR A 78 -17.91 5.52 -5.28
N THR A 79 -18.07 4.33 -4.71
CA THR A 79 -18.83 3.23 -5.30
C THR A 79 -19.25 2.26 -4.19
N VAL A 80 -20.39 2.56 -3.56
CA VAL A 80 -21.24 1.51 -2.98
C VAL A 80 -21.38 0.40 -4.01
N ASN A 81 -21.24 -0.87 -3.58
CA ASN A 81 -21.76 -2.10 -4.21
C ASN A 81 -20.76 -3.18 -4.67
N ASP A 82 -19.76 -3.54 -3.86
CA ASP A 82 -19.30 -4.95 -3.85
C ASP A 82 -19.01 -5.46 -2.43
N ASP A 83 -20.10 -5.66 -1.69
CA ASP A 83 -20.13 -5.86 -0.24
C ASP A 83 -19.41 -7.13 0.26
N ARG A 84 -19.20 -8.15 -0.57
CA ARG A 84 -18.73 -9.46 -0.06
C ARG A 84 -17.24 -9.53 0.26
N ILE A 85 -16.38 -8.88 -0.54
CA ILE A 85 -14.93 -8.85 -0.26
C ILE A 85 -14.63 -7.84 0.86
N LEU A 86 -15.43 -6.78 0.92
CA LEU A 86 -15.31 -5.72 1.92
C LEU A 86 -15.77 -6.19 3.30
N GLN A 87 -16.85 -6.97 3.36
CA GLN A 87 -17.35 -7.55 4.60
C GLN A 87 -16.34 -8.53 5.22
N ASP A 88 -15.76 -9.44 4.45
CA ASP A 88 -14.75 -10.39 4.94
C ASP A 88 -13.49 -9.67 5.48
N LEU A 89 -13.07 -8.59 4.82
CA LEU A 89 -11.93 -7.79 5.25
C LEU A 89 -12.24 -6.90 6.46
N ALA A 90 -13.45 -6.31 6.54
CA ALA A 90 -13.90 -5.54 7.69
C ALA A 90 -14.03 -6.44 8.93
N GLU A 91 -14.62 -7.61 8.79
CA GLU A 91 -14.73 -8.60 9.86
C GLU A 91 -13.34 -9.01 10.39
N LYS A 92 -12.35 -9.24 9.51
CA LYS A 92 -10.98 -9.54 9.93
C LYS A 92 -10.27 -8.38 10.63
N ASN A 93 -10.58 -7.13 10.30
CA ASN A 93 -9.97 -5.95 10.93
C ASN A 93 -10.69 -5.49 12.21
N THR A 94 -11.95 -5.89 12.43
CA THR A 94 -12.70 -5.57 13.67
C THR A 94 -12.27 -6.40 14.88
N LEU A 95 -11.49 -7.48 14.70
CA LEU A 95 -10.92 -8.26 15.80
C LEU A 95 -9.59 -7.67 16.31
N LYS A 96 -9.67 -6.47 16.89
CA LYS A 96 -8.81 -5.96 17.98
C LYS A 96 -9.31 -4.56 18.34
N SER A 97 -10.56 -4.49 18.81
CA SER A 97 -10.90 -3.45 19.77
C SER A 97 -9.97 -3.66 20.96
N CYS A 98 -8.87 -2.90 20.98
CA CYS A 98 -7.95 -2.84 22.08
C CYS A 98 -8.77 -2.55 23.34
N THR A 99 -8.87 -3.54 24.22
CA THR A 99 -9.30 -3.27 25.59
C THR A 99 -8.21 -2.42 26.21
N PHE A 100 -8.41 -1.11 26.19
CA PHE A 100 -7.65 -0.16 26.98
C PHE A 100 -7.91 -0.52 28.44
N VAL A 101 -6.98 -1.24 29.05
CA VAL A 101 -7.01 -1.49 30.49
C VAL A 101 -6.51 -0.22 31.15
N SER A 102 -7.42 0.62 31.64
CA SER A 102 -7.09 1.72 32.53
C SER A 102 -6.57 1.14 33.84
N TYR A 103 -5.29 1.39 34.14
CA TYR A 103 -4.71 1.13 35.45
C TYR A 103 -4.93 2.38 36.32
N GLU A 104 -5.68 2.24 37.40
CA GLU A 104 -5.85 3.26 38.44
C GLU A 104 -4.91 2.91 39.62
N PRO A 105 -4.07 3.83 40.10
CA PRO A 105 -3.19 3.55 41.24
C PRO A 105 -3.90 3.88 42.57
N GLU A 106 -3.85 2.94 43.53
CA GLU A 106 -3.95 3.26 44.97
C GLU A 106 -2.61 3.77 45.50
#